data_AF-A0A812M077-F1
#
_entry.id   AF-A0A812M077-F1
#
_cell.length_a   1.000
_cell.length_b   1.000
_cell.length_c   1.000
_cell.angle_alpha   90.00
_cell.angle_beta   90.00
_cell.angle_gamma   90.00
#
_symmetry.space_group_name_H-M   'P 1'
#
loop_
_entity.id
_entity.type
_entity.pdbx_description
1 polymer ?
#
loop_
_entity_poly.entity_id
_entity_poly.type
_entity_poly.pdbx_seq_one_letter_code
_entity_poly.pdbx_strand_id
1 'polypeptide(L)'
;MRDESDKEGGPTDAPAQAHDRSNDASERLLHFDGVRTVFALWIVFHHMAPRQPSLLDKMLVRVDVCVEFFVLLSGFMTHYAYHSKDIESSFGSLAAFFVRRCFRCLLASYLGMVLCTVTLWLGGFEVWSFNTLSCFLLIKTWIDPEPNCPNMPSWFLVSMLPSWLLYPMFRPVLGWNRSTGGHV
;
A
#
# COMPACT_ATOMS: atom_id res chain seq x y z
N MET A 1 -46.08 -44.11 29.99
CA MET A 1 -46.49 -43.67 28.65
C MET A 1 -46.12 -42.20 28.59
N ARG A 2 -44.89 -41.82 28.19
CA ARG A 2 -44.35 -41.78 26.82
C ARG A 2 -45.36 -41.19 25.84
N ASP A 3 -45.18 -39.91 25.50
CA ASP A 3 -45.15 -39.53 24.10
C ASP A 3 -44.18 -38.36 23.87
N GLU A 4 -43.20 -38.60 23.00
CA GLU A 4 -42.22 -37.68 22.44
C GLU A 4 -42.66 -37.41 21.01
N SER A 5 -43.12 -36.19 20.69
CA SER A 5 -43.40 -35.66 19.34
C SER A 5 -43.93 -34.24 19.57
N ASP A 6 -43.38 -33.13 19.06
CA ASP A 6 -42.52 -32.91 17.90
C ASP A 6 -41.43 -31.88 18.19
N LYS A 7 -40.21 -32.25 17.82
CA LYS A 7 -39.11 -31.35 17.51
C LYS A 7 -39.24 -30.94 16.04
N GLU A 8 -39.59 -29.70 15.73
CA GLU A 8 -39.15 -29.02 14.49
C GLU A 8 -39.08 -27.50 14.74
N GLY A 9 -38.19 -27.09 15.64
CA GLY A 9 -37.67 -25.73 15.68
C GLY A 9 -36.22 -25.80 15.23
N GLY A 10 -36.00 -25.89 13.91
CA GLY A 10 -34.69 -26.10 13.30
C GLY A 10 -33.67 -25.05 13.77
N PRO A 11 -32.54 -25.47 14.37
CA PRO A 11 -31.41 -24.59 14.58
C PRO A 11 -30.48 -24.66 13.36
N THR A 12 -29.78 -23.54 13.08
CA THR A 12 -28.42 -23.52 12.50
C THR A 12 -28.22 -23.18 11.01
N ASP A 13 -28.77 -22.08 10.49
CA ASP A 13 -28.32 -21.49 9.19
C ASP A 13 -27.20 -20.42 9.34
N ALA A 14 -26.82 -20.07 10.58
CA ALA A 14 -25.85 -19.01 10.87
C ALA A 14 -24.39 -19.25 10.39
N PRO A 15 -23.82 -20.48 10.42
CA PRO A 15 -22.39 -20.65 10.10
C PRO A 15 -22.10 -20.61 8.59
N ALA A 16 -23.04 -21.03 7.73
CA ALA A 16 -22.84 -21.06 6.28
C ALA A 16 -22.82 -19.65 5.66
N GLN A 17 -23.73 -18.77 6.10
CA GLN A 17 -23.82 -17.39 5.58
C GLN A 17 -22.66 -16.48 6.03
N ALA A 18 -22.03 -16.77 7.17
CA ALA A 18 -20.89 -16.00 7.66
C ALA A 18 -19.62 -16.32 6.86
N HIS A 19 -19.41 -17.59 6.51
CA HIS A 19 -18.28 -18.03 5.69
C HIS A 19 -18.36 -17.47 4.27
N ASP A 20 -19.54 -17.52 3.65
CA ASP A 20 -19.79 -17.01 2.30
C ASP A 20 -19.51 -15.51 2.17
N ARG A 21 -20.02 -14.70 3.11
CA ARG A 21 -19.74 -13.24 3.17
C ARG A 21 -18.25 -12.91 3.36
N SER A 22 -17.51 -13.74 4.08
CA SER A 22 -16.08 -13.51 4.35
C SER A 22 -15.23 -13.76 3.11
N ASN A 23 -15.59 -14.77 2.32
CA ASN A 23 -14.93 -15.07 1.04
C ASN A 23 -15.20 -13.97 0.01
N ASP A 24 -16.46 -13.52 -0.10
CA ASP A 24 -16.86 -12.43 -0.99
C ASP A 24 -16.12 -11.12 -0.68
N ALA A 25 -15.96 -10.79 0.60
CA ALA A 25 -15.22 -9.60 1.01
C ALA A 25 -13.72 -9.72 0.71
N SER A 26 -13.12 -10.90 0.93
CA SER A 26 -11.72 -11.17 0.60
C SER A 26 -11.46 -11.09 -0.91
N GLU A 27 -12.35 -11.67 -1.71
CA GLU A 27 -12.27 -11.67 -3.17
C GLU A 27 -12.44 -10.26 -3.76
N ARG A 28 -13.35 -9.45 -3.20
CA ARG A 28 -13.49 -8.03 -3.59
C ARG A 28 -12.20 -7.23 -3.36
N LEU A 29 -11.47 -7.51 -2.28
CA LEU A 29 -10.20 -6.83 -1.99
C LEU A 29 -9.06 -7.28 -2.90
N LEU A 30 -9.11 -8.53 -3.37
CA LEU A 30 -8.15 -9.04 -4.35
C LEU A 30 -8.17 -8.21 -5.63
N HIS A 31 -9.36 -7.79 -6.08
CA HIS A 31 -9.48 -6.90 -7.24
C HIS A 31 -8.83 -5.54 -7.00
N PHE A 32 -8.98 -4.95 -5.80
CA PHE A 32 -8.33 -3.69 -5.45
C PHE A 32 -6.81 -3.82 -5.37
N ASP A 33 -6.30 -4.93 -4.82
CA ASP A 33 -4.86 -5.21 -4.83
C ASP A 33 -4.33 -5.44 -6.26
N GLY A 34 -5.11 -6.07 -7.13
CA GLY A 34 -4.81 -6.22 -8.56
C GLY A 34 -4.71 -4.87 -9.27
N VAL A 35 -5.73 -4.02 -9.14
CA VAL A 35 -5.74 -2.66 -9.73
C VAL A 35 -4.58 -1.81 -9.21
N ARG A 36 -4.28 -1.87 -7.91
CA ARG A 36 -3.13 -1.19 -7.32
C ARG A 36 -1.81 -1.67 -7.93
N THR A 37 -1.69 -2.96 -8.20
CA THR A 37 -0.50 -3.55 -8.84
C THR A 37 -0.38 -3.09 -10.30
N VAL A 38 -1.49 -3.01 -11.04
CA VAL A 38 -1.51 -2.48 -12.41
C VAL A 38 -1.01 -1.03 -12.45
N PHE A 39 -1.50 -0.17 -11.55
CA PHE A 39 -1.02 1.21 -11.47
C PHE A 39 0.45 1.29 -11.07
N ALA A 40 0.92 0.46 -10.13
CA ALA A 40 2.33 0.40 -9.76
C ALA A 40 3.22 0.02 -10.96
N LEU A 41 2.83 -1.00 -11.73
CA LEU A 41 3.55 -1.42 -12.94
C LEU A 41 3.57 -0.29 -13.98
N TRP A 42 2.46 0.41 -14.18
CA TRP A 42 2.40 1.55 -15.10
C TRP A 42 3.39 2.65 -14.72
N ILE A 43 3.49 2.97 -13.43
CA ILE A 43 4.44 3.97 -12.92
C ILE A 43 5.88 3.50 -13.17
N VAL A 44 6.19 2.23 -12.90
CA VAL A 44 7.52 1.66 -13.18
C VAL A 44 7.85 1.75 -14.67
N PHE A 45 6.92 1.35 -15.55
CA PHE A 45 7.13 1.43 -16.99
C PHE A 45 7.33 2.87 -17.48
N HIS A 46 6.58 3.85 -16.97
CA HIS A 46 6.81 5.26 -17.31
C HIS A 46 8.25 5.70 -17.01
N HIS A 47 8.80 5.27 -15.88
CA HIS A 47 10.13 5.69 -15.44
C HIS A 47 11.28 4.87 -16.05
N MET A 48 11.01 3.64 -16.49
CA MET A 48 12.02 2.73 -17.05
C MET A 48 12.01 2.67 -18.58
N ALA A 49 10.90 3.01 -19.23
CA ALA A 49 10.79 2.92 -20.67
C ALA A 49 11.73 3.93 -21.35
N PRO A 50 12.52 3.51 -22.35
CA PRO A 50 13.29 4.45 -23.16
C PRO A 50 12.33 5.39 -23.88
N ARG A 51 12.54 6.70 -23.72
CA ARG A 51 11.75 7.75 -24.38
C ARG A 51 12.02 7.73 -25.87
N GLN A 52 11.29 6.88 -26.59
CA GLN A 52 11.22 6.87 -28.03
C GLN A 52 9.80 7.24 -28.45
N PRO A 53 9.63 8.19 -29.40
CA PRO A 53 8.31 8.67 -29.80
C PRO A 53 7.49 7.53 -30.39
N SER A 54 6.65 6.94 -29.54
CA SER A 54 5.84 5.76 -29.80
C SER A 54 4.43 5.97 -29.24
N LEU A 55 3.48 5.11 -29.63
CA LEU A 55 2.13 5.13 -29.04
C LEU A 55 2.19 4.89 -27.52
N LEU A 56 3.16 4.10 -27.06
CA LEU A 56 3.40 3.86 -25.64
C LEU A 56 3.83 5.13 -24.92
N ASP A 57 4.72 5.93 -25.52
CA ASP A 57 5.13 7.23 -24.96
C ASP A 57 3.91 8.12 -24.71
N LYS A 58 2.98 8.21 -25.67
CA LYS A 58 1.74 9.01 -25.53
C LYS A 58 0.81 8.50 -24.42
N MET A 59 0.72 7.19 -24.20
CA MET A 59 -0.08 6.63 -23.10
C MET A 59 0.61 6.87 -21.74
N LEU A 60 1.94 6.81 -21.69
CA LEU A 60 2.72 7.01 -20.49
C LEU A 60 2.78 8.49 -20.05
N VAL A 61 2.51 9.46 -20.94
CA VAL A 61 2.50 10.91 -20.60
C VAL A 61 1.66 11.22 -19.36
N ARG A 62 0.57 10.48 -19.11
CA ARG A 62 -0.37 10.80 -18.03
C ARG A 62 -0.16 9.95 -16.77
N VAL A 63 1.10 9.65 -16.46
CA VAL A 63 1.49 8.84 -15.29
C VAL A 63 1.00 9.41 -13.96
N ASP A 64 0.82 10.73 -13.86
CA ASP A 64 0.37 11.41 -12.63
C ASP A 64 -0.94 10.83 -12.10
N VAL A 65 -1.89 10.52 -12.99
CA VAL A 65 -3.17 9.91 -12.63
C VAL A 65 -2.94 8.53 -12.02
N CYS A 66 -2.05 7.72 -12.57
CA CYS A 66 -1.72 6.40 -12.02
C CYS A 66 -1.07 6.53 -10.63
N VAL A 67 -0.21 7.53 -10.43
CA VAL A 67 0.39 7.83 -9.12
C VAL A 67 -0.69 8.18 -8.10
N GLU A 68 -1.59 9.10 -8.43
CA GLU A 68 -2.70 9.51 -7.56
C GLU A 68 -3.58 8.31 -7.16
N PHE A 69 -4.03 7.51 -8.12
CA PHE A 69 -4.83 6.32 -7.84
C PHE A 69 -4.08 5.30 -6.99
N PHE A 70 -2.80 5.07 -7.26
CA PHE A 70 -1.99 4.16 -6.49
C PHE A 70 -1.84 4.61 -5.02
N VAL A 71 -1.64 5.91 -4.78
CA VAL A 71 -1.58 6.52 -3.44
C VAL A 71 -2.93 6.37 -2.74
N LEU A 72 -4.05 6.69 -3.41
CA LEU A 72 -5.40 6.59 -2.87
C LEU A 72 -5.76 5.15 -2.48
N LEU A 73 -5.54 4.17 -3.38
CA LEU A 73 -5.80 2.76 -3.09
C LEU A 73 -4.91 2.25 -1.94
N SER A 74 -3.66 2.68 -1.88
CA SER A 74 -2.75 2.33 -0.78
C SER A 74 -3.27 2.84 0.57
N GLY A 75 -3.82 4.06 0.62
CA GLY A 75 -4.49 4.62 1.80
C GLY A 75 -5.75 3.84 2.17
N PHE A 76 -6.65 3.59 1.20
CA PHE A 76 -7.87 2.81 1.39
C PHE A 76 -7.59 1.41 1.96
N MET A 77 -6.65 0.68 1.37
CA MET A 77 -6.26 -0.65 1.84
C MET A 77 -5.62 -0.61 3.23
N THR A 78 -4.91 0.48 3.57
CA THR A 78 -4.42 0.70 4.94
C THR A 78 -5.58 0.81 5.92
N HIS A 79 -6.56 1.66 5.60
CA HIS A 79 -7.71 1.83 6.47
C HIS A 79 -8.49 0.53 6.59
N TYR A 80 -8.82 -0.12 5.47
CA TYR A 80 -9.56 -1.38 5.46
C TYR A 80 -8.87 -2.47 6.28
N ALA A 81 -7.55 -2.67 6.16
CA ALA A 81 -6.85 -3.72 6.89
C ALA A 81 -6.71 -3.47 8.41
N TYR A 82 -6.96 -2.23 8.86
CA TYR A 82 -6.70 -1.80 10.23
C TYR A 82 -7.88 -1.04 10.88
N HIS A 83 -9.04 -0.95 10.23
CA HIS A 83 -10.21 -0.21 10.75
C HIS A 83 -10.82 -0.86 12.00
N SER A 84 -10.61 -2.17 12.17
CA SER A 84 -11.12 -3.00 13.26
C SER A 84 -10.03 -3.38 14.27
N LYS A 85 -8.77 -2.98 14.04
CA LYS A 85 -7.64 -3.30 14.91
C LYS A 85 -7.40 -2.16 15.89
N ASP A 86 -7.19 -2.51 17.16
CA ASP A 86 -6.78 -1.59 18.20
C ASP A 86 -5.27 -1.29 18.13
N ILE A 87 -4.87 -0.51 17.12
CA ILE A 87 -3.48 -0.09 16.94
C ILE A 87 -3.05 0.88 18.04
N GLU A 88 -3.98 1.68 18.56
CA GLU A 88 -3.73 2.75 19.55
C GLU A 88 -3.85 2.29 21.00
N SER A 89 -4.22 1.03 21.25
CA SER A 89 -4.42 0.51 22.61
C SER A 89 -3.13 0.46 23.45
N SER A 90 -1.97 0.34 22.80
CA SER A 90 -0.68 0.31 23.46
C SER A 90 0.40 0.92 22.57
N PHE A 91 1.46 1.45 23.19
CA PHE A 91 2.67 1.84 22.47
C PHE A 91 3.25 0.68 21.64
N GLY A 92 3.16 -0.55 22.14
CA GLY A 92 3.65 -1.74 21.45
C GLY A 92 2.88 -2.06 20.16
N SER A 93 1.55 -1.91 20.15
CA SER A 93 0.73 -2.13 18.95
C SER A 93 0.95 -1.05 17.89
N LEU A 94 1.15 0.20 18.33
CA LEU A 94 1.47 1.32 17.46
C LEU A 94 2.86 1.17 16.83
N ALA A 95 3.87 0.83 17.64
CA ALA A 95 5.22 0.56 17.15
C ALA A 95 5.22 -0.63 16.18
N ALA A 96 4.51 -1.71 16.49
CA ALA A 96 4.40 -2.86 15.60
C ALA A 96 3.74 -2.51 14.25
N PHE A 97 2.75 -1.61 14.25
CA PHE A 97 2.14 -1.09 13.02
C PHE A 97 3.18 -0.36 12.16
N PHE A 98 3.90 0.60 12.75
CA PHE A 98 4.92 1.37 12.03
C PHE A 98 6.06 0.49 11.54
N VAL A 99 6.62 -0.37 12.39
CA VAL A 99 7.74 -1.26 12.01
C VAL A 99 7.37 -2.14 10.83
N ARG A 100 6.22 -2.83 10.86
CA ARG A 100 5.81 -3.72 9.77
C ARG A 100 5.63 -2.96 8.45
N ARG A 101 5.11 -1.74 8.51
CA ARG A 101 4.78 -0.96 7.31
C ARG A 101 6.02 -0.26 6.75
N CYS A 102 6.79 0.41 7.59
CA CYS A 102 8.06 1.02 7.21
C CYS A 102 9.04 -0.02 6.69
N PHE A 103 9.18 -1.18 7.34
CA PHE A 103 10.09 -2.23 6.88
C PHE A 103 9.76 -2.72 5.46
N ARG A 104 8.49 -3.04 5.19
CA ARG A 104 8.05 -3.49 3.86
C ARG A 104 8.31 -2.44 2.77
N CYS A 105 8.13 -1.18 3.10
CA CYS A 105 8.28 -0.08 2.13
C CYS A 105 9.73 0.29 1.91
N LEU A 106 10.53 0.33 2.97
CA LEU A 106 11.98 0.48 2.89
C LEU A 106 12.57 -0.67 2.08
N LEU A 107 12.19 -1.91 2.36
CA LEU A 107 12.65 -3.08 1.60
C LEU A 107 12.31 -2.95 0.11
N ALA A 108 11.05 -2.65 -0.23
CA ALA A 108 10.65 -2.45 -1.62
C ALA A 108 11.42 -1.32 -2.30
N SER A 109 11.71 -0.24 -1.57
CA SER A 109 12.46 0.90 -2.09
C SER A 109 13.92 0.54 -2.33
N TYR A 110 14.58 -0.13 -1.39
CA TYR A 110 15.95 -0.61 -1.57
C TYR A 110 16.07 -1.60 -2.73
N LEU A 111 15.11 -2.51 -2.88
CA LEU A 111 15.07 -3.40 -4.05
C LEU A 111 14.96 -2.61 -5.36
N GLY A 112 14.13 -1.57 -5.39
CA GLY A 112 14.06 -0.64 -6.53
C GLY A 112 15.36 0.10 -6.78
N MET A 113 16.03 0.60 -5.72
CA MET A 113 17.30 1.32 -5.84
C MET A 113 18.42 0.41 -6.36
N VAL A 114 18.46 -0.85 -5.90
CA VAL A 114 19.38 -1.87 -6.41
C VAL A 114 19.11 -2.12 -7.89
N LEU A 115 17.85 -2.31 -8.29
CA LEU A 115 17.48 -2.50 -9.69
C LEU A 115 17.91 -1.29 -10.55
N CYS A 116 17.61 -0.06 -10.11
CA CYS A 116 18.06 1.16 -10.77
C CYS A 116 19.59 1.22 -10.91
N THR A 117 20.31 0.90 -9.85
CA THR A 117 21.78 0.88 -9.85
C THR A 117 22.31 -0.12 -10.88
N VAL A 118 21.73 -1.33 -10.94
CA VAL A 118 22.08 -2.36 -11.93
C VAL A 118 21.79 -1.87 -13.35
N THR A 119 20.63 -1.25 -13.60
CA THR A 119 20.29 -0.74 -14.93
C THR A 119 21.23 0.38 -15.39
N LEU A 120 21.62 1.28 -14.49
CA LEU A 120 22.56 2.37 -14.78
C LEU A 120 23.97 1.82 -15.04
N TRP A 121 24.39 0.84 -14.24
CA TRP A 121 25.68 0.17 -14.43
C TRP A 121 25.76 -0.55 -15.78
N LEU A 122 24.71 -1.30 -16.17
CA LEU A 122 24.62 -1.94 -17.49
C LEU A 122 24.58 -0.92 -18.64
N GLY A 123 24.07 0.28 -18.40
CA GLY A 123 24.06 1.40 -19.34
C GLY A 123 25.40 2.14 -19.47
N GLY A 124 26.44 1.75 -18.71
CA GLY A 124 27.76 2.37 -18.74
C GLY A 124 27.88 3.67 -17.92
N PHE A 125 26.91 3.97 -17.05
CA PHE A 125 26.96 5.14 -16.17
C PHE A 125 27.81 4.85 -14.92
N GLU A 126 28.55 5.86 -14.45
CA GLU A 126 29.31 5.79 -13.21
C GLU A 126 28.37 5.90 -12.00
N VAL A 127 28.15 4.78 -11.29
CA VAL A 127 27.21 4.70 -10.15
C VAL A 127 27.88 4.79 -8.78
N TRP A 128 29.22 4.70 -8.71
CA TRP A 128 29.97 4.62 -7.46
C TRP A 128 30.71 5.93 -7.16
N SER A 129 30.09 6.81 -6.36
CA SER A 129 30.70 8.04 -5.86
C SER A 129 30.44 8.19 -4.35
N PHE A 130 31.11 9.14 -3.69
CA PHE A 130 30.81 9.46 -2.28
C PHE A 130 29.35 9.89 -2.07
N ASN A 131 28.70 10.46 -3.10
CA ASN A 131 27.28 10.81 -3.04
C ASN A 131 26.36 9.58 -3.04
N THR A 132 26.80 8.45 -3.61
CA THR A 132 26.00 7.21 -3.70
C THR A 132 25.58 6.71 -2.31
N LEU A 133 26.46 6.80 -1.31
CA LEU A 133 26.12 6.44 0.07
C LEU A 133 25.01 7.34 0.63
N SER A 134 25.09 8.65 0.39
CA SER A 134 24.03 9.60 0.78
C SER A 134 22.70 9.34 0.06
N CYS A 135 22.74 8.84 -1.18
CA CYS A 135 21.55 8.39 -1.90
C CYS A 135 20.92 7.16 -1.21
N PHE A 136 21.71 6.12 -0.89
CA PHE A 136 21.24 4.91 -0.20
C PHE A 136 20.74 5.16 1.22
N LEU A 137 21.33 6.11 1.93
CA LEU A 137 20.84 6.57 3.25
C LEU A 137 19.57 7.43 3.15
N LEU A 138 19.06 7.68 1.93
CA LEU A 138 17.90 8.51 1.63
C LEU A 138 18.04 9.97 2.07
N ILE A 139 19.22 10.43 2.48
CA ILE A 139 19.45 11.81 2.95
C ILE A 139 19.12 12.80 1.83
N LYS A 140 19.62 12.54 0.62
CA LYS A 140 19.36 13.35 -0.58
C LYS A 140 17.89 13.38 -0.99
N THR A 141 17.11 12.33 -0.65
CA THR A 141 15.66 12.30 -0.91
C THR A 141 14.91 13.39 -0.13
N TRP A 142 15.38 13.77 1.05
CA TRP A 142 14.69 14.74 1.91
C TRP A 142 15.23 16.17 1.81
N ILE A 143 16.49 16.34 1.40
CA ILE A 143 17.16 17.65 1.41
C ILE A 143 17.27 18.24 0.00
N ASP A 144 17.82 17.48 -0.94
CA ASP A 144 18.12 17.97 -2.30
C ASP A 144 18.16 16.78 -3.28
N PRO A 145 17.08 16.55 -4.06
CA PRO A 145 17.00 15.44 -4.97
C PRO A 145 17.97 15.64 -6.15
N GLU A 146 19.08 14.92 -6.11
CA GLU A 146 20.13 15.01 -7.13
C GLU A 146 19.81 14.07 -8.32
N PRO A 147 19.93 14.53 -9.58
CA PRO A 147 19.52 13.76 -10.76
C PRO A 147 20.37 12.49 -11.02
N ASN A 148 21.56 12.40 -10.44
CA ASN A 148 22.48 11.27 -10.64
C ASN A 148 22.42 10.22 -9.52
N CYS A 149 21.50 10.36 -8.56
CA CYS A 149 21.29 9.36 -7.52
C CYS A 149 20.40 8.21 -8.04
N PRO A 150 20.73 6.94 -7.76
CA PRO A 150 19.82 5.80 -7.99
C PRO A 150 18.68 5.77 -6.95
N ASN A 151 18.20 6.93 -6.50
CA ASN A 151 17.15 7.07 -5.51
C ASN A 151 15.77 7.32 -6.13
N MET A 152 15.61 7.27 -7.45
CA MET A 152 14.30 7.43 -8.11
C MET A 152 13.13 6.77 -7.38
N PRO A 153 13.16 5.49 -6.94
CA PRO A 153 12.03 4.88 -6.24
C PRO A 153 11.73 5.46 -4.84
N SER A 154 12.57 6.35 -4.30
CA SER A 154 12.37 6.99 -3.00
C SER A 154 11.19 7.96 -2.98
N TRP A 155 10.71 8.43 -4.14
CA TRP A 155 9.50 9.25 -4.24
C TRP A 155 8.29 8.56 -3.56
N PHE A 156 8.21 7.22 -3.65
CA PHE A 156 7.15 6.44 -3.03
C PHE A 156 7.21 6.52 -1.50
N LEU A 157 8.42 6.47 -0.93
CA LEU A 157 8.62 6.59 0.52
C LEU A 157 8.17 7.95 1.02
N VAL A 158 8.60 9.03 0.38
CA VAL A 158 8.22 10.39 0.82
C VAL A 158 6.74 10.68 0.63
N SER A 159 6.08 10.02 -0.33
CA SER A 159 4.63 10.17 -0.55
C SER A 159 3.79 9.37 0.46
N MET A 160 4.22 8.16 0.81
CA MET A 160 3.43 7.26 1.66
C MET A 160 3.74 7.37 3.15
N LEU A 161 5.00 7.60 3.52
CA LEU A 161 5.42 7.61 4.91
C LEU A 161 4.68 8.69 5.74
N PRO A 162 4.54 9.95 5.27
CA PRO A 162 3.76 10.95 6.00
C PRO A 162 2.30 10.53 6.14
N SER A 163 1.71 9.98 5.08
CA SER A 163 0.32 9.51 5.08
C SER A 163 0.07 8.44 6.16
N TRP A 164 1.00 7.51 6.37
CA TRP A 164 0.89 6.51 7.44
C TRP A 164 1.23 7.04 8.82
N LEU A 165 2.15 8.00 8.93
CA LEU A 165 2.47 8.66 10.19
C LEU A 165 1.25 9.43 10.73
N LEU A 166 0.53 10.09 9.82
CA LEU A 166 -0.68 10.83 10.14
C LEU A 166 -1.91 9.92 10.33
N TYR A 167 -1.87 8.68 9.82
CA TYR A 167 -3.02 7.79 9.82
C TYR A 167 -3.67 7.60 11.19
N PRO A 168 -2.96 7.24 12.29
CA PRO A 168 -3.58 7.10 13.61
C PRO A 168 -4.33 8.36 14.08
N MET A 169 -3.82 9.55 13.77
CA MET A 169 -4.47 10.81 14.13
C MET A 169 -5.78 11.05 13.37
N PHE A 170 -5.87 10.59 12.12
CA PHE A 170 -7.07 10.76 11.30
C PHE A 170 -8.10 9.62 11.45
N ARG A 171 -7.75 8.51 12.14
CA ARG A 171 -8.66 7.38 12.36
C ARG A 171 -9.95 7.76 13.10
N PRO A 172 -9.97 8.58 14.16
CA PRO A 172 -11.20 8.98 14.83
C PRO A 172 -12.18 9.72 13.91
N VAL A 173 -11.65 10.56 13.00
CA VAL A 173 -12.46 11.29 12.00
C VAL A 173 -13.08 10.32 10.98
N LEU A 174 -12.32 9.31 10.55
CA LEU A 174 -12.81 8.27 9.65
C LEU A 174 -13.80 7.30 10.34
N GLY A 175 -13.70 7.13 11.66
CA GLY A 175 -14.56 6.29 12.49
C GLY A 175 -15.84 6.96 13.01
N TRP A 176 -16.02 8.26 12.75
CA TRP A 176 -17.12 9.09 13.27
C TRP A 176 -18.54 8.53 12.99
N ASN A 177 -18.70 7.65 11.99
CA ASN A 177 -20.00 7.08 11.64
C ASN A 177 -20.36 5.74 12.34
N ARG A 178 -19.56 5.23 13.28
CA ARG A 178 -19.95 4.02 14.05
C ARG A 178 -20.73 4.30 15.33
N SER A 179 -20.75 5.54 15.83
CA SER A 179 -21.46 5.90 17.07
C SER A 179 -22.95 6.20 16.88
N THR A 180 -23.46 6.25 15.64
CA THR A 180 -24.89 6.52 15.35
C THR A 180 -25.71 5.28 15.02
N GLY A 181 -25.12 4.07 15.06
CA GLY A 181 -25.79 2.80 14.72
C GLY A 181 -26.08 1.86 15.91
N GLY A 182 -25.88 2.32 17.14
CA GLY A 182 -26.32 1.60 18.34
C GLY A 182 -27.67 2.13 18.79
N HIS A 183 -28.69 1.26 18.78
CA HIS A 183 -30.11 1.49 19.06
C HIS A 183 -30.95 1.90 17.84
N VAL A 184 -31.45 0.91 17.07
CA VAL A 184 -32.87 0.51 17.00
C VAL A 184 -32.92 -0.98 16.63
#